data_AF-A0A520PR69-F1
#
_entry.id   AF-A0A520PR69-F1
#
_cell.length_a   1.000
_cell.length_b   1.000
_cell.length_c   1.000
_cell.angle_alpha   90.00
_cell.angle_beta   90.00
_cell.angle_gamma   90.00
#
_symmetry.space_group_name_H-M   'P 1'
#
loop_
_entity.id
_entity.type
_entity.pdbx_description
1 polymer ?
#
loop_
_entity_poly.entity_id
_entity_poly.type
_entity_poly.pdbx_seq_one_letter_code
_entity_poly.pdbx_strand_id
1 'polypeptide(L)'
;MISGSYSFGANKINLENEIPSFKGPNFKKLFEKTGIRYIYRTKKEETTLTLAVDASKQLLKNVNEKVESLIFVSQSPVSTIPAAGCLLHKKLNLNKECFVLDLIQGCSGFPYAFTTAVNLINNGLFKNCLIVTSETYTKYIDKDNRACLPIFSDAASSIFLNKKSLPKILSSFFLTDGGGAQNLCLKTKDNKKDLFMHGTNVFTFTAENVPYATNRLLEKANLKIEDIKLFIFHQASTVVLNTIRDKLKIPKEKFYHDIESLGNTVSSTIPIALIKAEKEKKIPKKEPILIMGFGVGYSLSGGIFIFD
;
A
#
# COMPACT_ATOMS: atom_id res chain seq x y z
N MET A 1 -1.27 9.83 16.40
CA MET A 1 -2.55 9.68 15.70
C MET A 1 -2.59 8.36 14.96
N ILE A 2 -1.58 8.08 14.13
CA ILE A 2 -1.48 6.77 13.47
C ILE A 2 -0.86 5.75 14.43
N SER A 3 -1.63 4.74 14.83
CA SER A 3 -1.11 3.56 15.56
C SER A 3 -0.78 2.48 14.54
N GLY A 4 0.51 2.26 14.26
CA GLY A 4 0.92 1.30 13.25
C GLY A 4 2.37 0.83 13.32
N SER A 5 2.63 -0.26 12.62
CA SER A 5 3.94 -0.89 12.45
C SER A 5 4.08 -1.47 11.04
N TYR A 6 5.28 -1.88 10.67
CA TYR A 6 5.54 -2.56 9.42
C TYR A 6 6.75 -3.49 9.54
N SER A 7 6.82 -4.47 8.67
CA SER A 7 7.93 -5.41 8.51
C SER A 7 8.32 -5.49 7.04
N PHE A 8 9.57 -5.83 6.76
CA PHE A 8 10.08 -6.03 5.42
C PHE A 8 10.59 -7.45 5.27
N GLY A 9 10.66 -7.95 4.02
CA GLY A 9 11.45 -9.16 3.74
C GLY A 9 12.89 -8.99 4.22
N ALA A 10 13.49 -10.08 4.74
CA ALA A 10 14.76 -9.99 5.45
C ALA A 10 15.94 -9.51 4.60
N ASN A 11 15.89 -9.67 3.27
CA ASN A 11 16.99 -9.29 2.39
C ASN A 11 16.81 -7.86 1.89
N LYS A 12 17.48 -6.89 2.53
CA LYS A 12 17.63 -5.53 2.00
C LYS A 12 18.68 -5.51 0.90
N ILE A 13 18.29 -5.12 -0.31
CA ILE A 13 19.14 -5.16 -1.50
C ILE A 13 19.35 -3.72 -2.00
N ASN A 14 20.62 -3.34 -2.23
CA ASN A 14 20.94 -2.15 -3.02
C ASN A 14 20.87 -2.52 -4.51
N LEU A 15 19.95 -1.90 -5.26
CA LEU A 15 19.71 -2.20 -6.67
C LEU A 15 20.95 -2.02 -7.55
N GLU A 16 21.81 -1.05 -7.22
CA GLU A 16 23.06 -0.82 -7.95
C GLU A 16 23.98 -2.05 -7.95
N ASN A 17 23.89 -2.86 -6.89
CA ASN A 17 24.73 -4.04 -6.68
C ASN A 17 24.01 -5.36 -6.97
N GLU A 18 22.73 -5.32 -7.33
CA GLU A 18 21.90 -6.53 -7.42
C GLU A 18 22.34 -7.45 -8.56
N ILE A 19 22.51 -6.89 -9.76
CA ILE A 19 22.90 -7.63 -10.96
C ILE A 19 23.86 -6.80 -11.81
N PRO A 20 24.76 -7.44 -12.59
CA PRO A 20 25.82 -6.73 -13.33
C PRO A 20 25.32 -5.58 -14.21
N SER A 21 24.18 -5.74 -14.87
CA SER A 21 23.61 -4.73 -15.76
C SER A 21 22.92 -3.57 -15.05
N PHE A 22 22.77 -3.61 -13.72
CA PHE A 22 22.29 -2.47 -12.92
C PHE A 22 23.44 -1.61 -12.37
N LYS A 23 24.70 -1.82 -12.78
CA LYS A 23 25.84 -1.03 -12.27
C LYS A 23 26.09 0.27 -13.04
N GLY A 24 26.68 1.26 -12.36
CA GLY A 24 27.26 2.46 -12.98
C GLY A 24 26.24 3.27 -13.80
N PRO A 25 26.52 3.63 -15.06
CA PRO A 25 25.61 4.44 -15.88
C PRO A 25 24.21 3.84 -16.06
N ASN A 26 24.07 2.51 -16.03
CA ASN A 26 22.78 1.85 -16.11
C ASN A 26 21.97 2.00 -14.81
N PHE A 27 22.64 1.97 -13.65
CA PHE A 27 21.99 2.31 -12.38
C PHE A 27 21.41 3.72 -12.43
N LYS A 28 22.21 4.69 -12.89
CA LYS A 28 21.79 6.09 -12.96
C LYS A 28 20.50 6.25 -13.76
N LYS A 29 20.42 5.64 -14.95
CA LYS A 29 19.21 5.65 -15.79
C LYS A 29 18.02 4.95 -15.13
N LEU A 30 18.25 3.84 -14.43
CA LEU A 30 17.22 3.13 -13.68
C LEU A 30 16.70 3.99 -12.54
N PHE A 31 17.61 4.56 -11.74
CA PHE A 31 17.31 5.42 -10.59
C PHE A 31 16.58 6.70 -11.01
N GLU A 32 16.94 7.33 -12.12
CA GLU A 32 16.21 8.49 -12.65
C GLU A 32 14.74 8.14 -12.99
N LYS A 33 14.47 6.91 -13.44
CA LYS A 33 13.12 6.45 -13.77
C LYS A 33 12.33 5.96 -12.55
N THR A 34 12.92 5.11 -11.74
CA THR A 34 12.23 4.46 -10.62
C THR A 34 12.31 5.30 -9.35
N GLY A 35 13.42 6.00 -9.15
CA GLY A 35 13.82 6.64 -7.90
C GLY A 35 14.10 5.67 -6.77
N ILE A 36 14.30 4.39 -7.07
CA ILE A 36 14.45 3.31 -6.08
C ILE A 36 15.94 2.98 -5.95
N ARG A 37 16.45 2.98 -4.72
CA ARG A 37 17.80 2.52 -4.40
C ARG A 37 17.78 1.19 -3.70
N TYR A 38 16.82 1.00 -2.79
CA TYR A 38 16.70 -0.21 -1.99
C TYR A 38 15.36 -0.92 -2.23
N ILE A 39 15.43 -2.24 -2.32
CA ILE A 39 14.26 -3.12 -2.28
C ILE A 39 14.44 -4.18 -1.20
N TYR A 40 13.34 -4.83 -0.82
CA TYR A 40 13.32 -5.87 0.20
C TYR A 40 12.76 -7.17 -0.38
N ARG A 41 13.42 -8.29 -0.12
CA ARG A 41 12.95 -9.61 -0.57
C ARG A 41 12.87 -10.58 0.59
N THR A 42 11.80 -11.38 0.58
CA THR A 42 11.64 -12.48 1.52
C THR A 42 12.68 -13.58 1.29
N LYS A 43 13.10 -14.23 2.38
CA LYS A 43 13.73 -15.55 2.34
C LYS A 43 12.69 -16.63 1.99
N LYS A 44 13.16 -17.86 1.78
CA LYS A 44 12.31 -18.97 1.34
C LYS A 44 11.17 -19.26 2.34
N GLU A 45 11.49 -19.21 3.62
CA GLU A 45 10.62 -19.45 4.77
C GLU A 45 9.71 -18.27 5.13
N GLU A 46 10.08 -17.05 4.72
CA GLU A 46 9.26 -15.87 4.94
C GLU A 46 8.09 -15.87 3.95
N THR A 47 6.90 -15.55 4.41
CA THR A 47 5.68 -15.48 3.59
C THR A 47 4.93 -14.20 3.91
N THR A 48 3.93 -13.89 3.10
CA THR A 48 2.94 -12.87 3.42
C THR A 48 2.38 -13.05 4.85
N LEU A 49 2.15 -14.28 5.31
CA LEU A 49 1.66 -14.52 6.66
C LEU A 49 2.70 -14.21 7.75
N THR A 50 3.98 -14.57 7.55
CA THR A 50 5.02 -14.29 8.57
C THR A 50 5.27 -12.79 8.69
N LEU A 51 5.37 -12.08 7.56
CA LEU A 51 5.52 -10.62 7.57
C LEU A 51 4.34 -9.94 8.27
N ALA A 52 3.11 -10.37 7.96
CA ALA A 52 1.90 -9.87 8.61
C ALA A 52 1.88 -10.12 10.13
N VAL A 53 2.34 -11.29 10.58
CA VAL A 53 2.49 -11.61 12.00
C VAL A 53 3.50 -10.68 12.67
N ASP A 54 4.66 -10.45 12.05
CA ASP A 54 5.72 -9.62 12.62
C ASP A 54 5.29 -8.17 12.76
N ALA A 55 4.70 -7.59 11.71
CA ALA A 55 4.13 -6.25 11.76
C ALA A 55 3.07 -6.18 12.87
N SER A 56 2.08 -7.07 12.85
CA SER A 56 0.96 -7.02 13.80
C SER A 56 1.42 -7.19 15.24
N LYS A 57 2.32 -8.14 15.53
CA LYS A 57 2.87 -8.32 16.87
C LYS A 57 3.65 -7.10 17.34
N GLN A 58 4.41 -6.44 16.47
CA GLN A 58 5.13 -5.23 16.83
C GLN A 58 4.17 -4.10 17.23
N LEU A 59 3.06 -3.92 16.49
CA LEU A 59 2.03 -2.93 16.81
C LEU A 59 1.32 -3.25 18.12
N LEU A 60 0.86 -4.49 18.27
CA LEU A 60 0.03 -4.90 19.39
C LEU A 60 0.75 -4.89 20.74
N LYS A 61 2.10 -4.79 20.77
CA LYS A 61 2.85 -4.50 22.01
C LYS A 61 2.46 -3.18 22.67
N ASN A 62 1.99 -2.21 21.88
CA ASN A 62 1.65 -0.87 22.34
C ASN A 62 0.13 -0.59 22.29
N VAL A 63 -0.69 -1.60 21.97
CA VAL A 63 -2.15 -1.49 21.91
C VAL A 63 -2.73 -2.30 23.07
N ASN A 64 -3.45 -1.62 23.96
CA ASN A 64 -4.06 -2.25 25.13
C ASN A 64 -5.50 -2.72 24.85
N GLU A 65 -6.12 -2.19 23.80
CA GLU A 65 -7.46 -2.54 23.39
C GLU A 65 -7.52 -3.90 22.68
N LYS A 66 -8.64 -4.60 22.87
CA LYS A 66 -8.90 -5.87 22.18
C LYS A 66 -9.14 -5.63 20.71
N VAL A 67 -8.53 -6.45 19.86
CA VAL A 67 -8.85 -6.51 18.42
C VAL A 67 -10.18 -7.23 18.26
N GLU A 68 -11.21 -6.50 17.82
CA GLU A 68 -12.56 -7.02 17.57
C GLU A 68 -12.76 -7.37 16.09
N SER A 69 -11.98 -6.76 15.20
CA SER A 69 -12.00 -7.06 13.77
C SER A 69 -10.61 -7.03 13.14
N LEU A 70 -10.42 -7.84 12.11
CA LEU A 70 -9.23 -7.97 11.29
C LEU A 70 -9.62 -7.83 9.82
N ILE A 71 -9.07 -6.85 9.12
CA ILE A 71 -9.13 -6.77 7.65
C ILE A 71 -7.75 -7.09 7.10
N PHE A 72 -7.65 -8.18 6.36
CA PHE A 72 -6.41 -8.65 5.76
C PHE A 72 -6.39 -8.39 4.25
N VAL A 73 -5.43 -7.58 3.79
CA VAL A 73 -5.30 -7.19 2.38
C VAL A 73 -4.08 -7.86 1.77
N SER A 74 -4.29 -8.67 0.74
CA SER A 74 -3.20 -9.27 -0.02
C SER A 74 -3.63 -9.73 -1.41
N GLN A 75 -2.73 -9.63 -2.39
CA GLN A 75 -2.85 -10.31 -3.69
C GLN A 75 -1.81 -11.41 -3.89
N SER A 76 -0.95 -11.65 -2.91
CA SER A 76 -0.03 -12.79 -2.87
C SER A 76 -0.29 -13.68 -1.63
N PRO A 77 -1.53 -14.16 -1.38
CA PRO A 77 -1.82 -14.88 -0.15
C PRO A 77 -1.08 -16.22 -0.09
N VAL A 78 -0.71 -16.62 1.13
CA VAL A 78 -0.01 -17.90 1.41
C VAL A 78 -0.88 -19.12 1.14
N SER A 79 -2.20 -18.95 1.06
CA SER A 79 -3.20 -20.00 0.92
C SER A 79 -4.40 -19.46 0.13
N THR A 80 -5.00 -20.29 -0.72
CA THR A 80 -6.29 -20.00 -1.35
C THR A 80 -7.44 -20.42 -0.46
N ILE A 81 -7.35 -21.60 0.16
CA ILE A 81 -8.32 -22.15 1.11
C ILE A 81 -7.53 -22.88 2.22
N PRO A 82 -7.67 -22.47 3.49
CA PRO A 82 -8.51 -21.37 3.99
C PRO A 82 -7.95 -19.98 3.64
N ALA A 83 -8.77 -18.94 3.86
CA ALA A 83 -8.39 -17.54 3.72
C ALA A 83 -7.21 -17.18 4.64
N ALA A 84 -6.35 -16.26 4.18
CA ALA A 84 -5.11 -15.93 4.87
C ALA A 84 -5.35 -15.14 6.16
N GLY A 85 -6.39 -14.30 6.23
CA GLY A 85 -6.79 -13.63 7.46
C GLY A 85 -7.21 -14.60 8.57
N CYS A 86 -7.83 -15.73 8.24
CA CYS A 86 -8.14 -16.78 9.23
C CYS A 86 -6.88 -17.41 9.82
N LEU A 87 -5.84 -17.60 9.00
CA LEU A 87 -4.54 -18.07 9.48
C LEU A 87 -3.87 -17.02 10.37
N LEU A 88 -3.94 -15.74 9.99
CA LEU A 88 -3.39 -14.63 10.77
C LEU A 88 -4.10 -14.49 12.12
N HIS A 89 -5.43 -14.58 12.14
CA HIS A 89 -6.25 -14.61 13.36
C HIS A 89 -5.71 -15.64 14.36
N LYS A 90 -5.49 -16.89 13.91
CA LYS A 90 -4.93 -17.94 14.75
C LYS A 90 -3.50 -17.62 15.20
N LYS A 91 -2.65 -17.09 14.33
CA LYS A 91 -1.24 -16.75 14.65
C LYS A 91 -1.11 -15.59 15.64
N LEU A 92 -2.07 -14.68 15.65
CA LEU A 92 -2.16 -13.58 16.61
C LEU A 92 -2.96 -13.94 17.88
N ASN A 93 -3.53 -15.15 17.92
CA ASN A 93 -4.37 -15.63 19.02
C ASN A 93 -5.54 -14.68 19.34
N LEU A 94 -6.21 -14.18 18.29
CA LEU A 94 -7.35 -13.28 18.45
C LEU A 94 -8.58 -14.04 18.99
N ASN A 95 -9.52 -13.30 19.58
CA ASN A 95 -10.77 -13.87 20.08
C ASN A 95 -11.53 -14.57 18.94
N LYS A 96 -12.17 -15.71 19.23
CA LYS A 96 -13.00 -16.47 18.25
C LYS A 96 -14.17 -15.67 17.68
N GLU A 97 -14.66 -14.66 18.39
CA GLU A 97 -15.70 -13.73 17.93
C GLU A 97 -15.16 -12.60 17.02
N CYS A 98 -13.84 -12.56 16.78
CA CYS A 98 -13.24 -11.53 15.94
C CYS A 98 -13.76 -11.63 14.50
N PHE A 99 -14.29 -10.52 13.98
CA PHE A 99 -14.66 -10.41 12.58
C PHE A 99 -13.40 -10.46 11.71
N VAL A 100 -13.35 -11.36 10.72
CA VAL A 100 -12.21 -11.48 9.80
C VAL A 100 -12.69 -11.31 8.36
N LEU A 101 -12.06 -10.38 7.64
CA LEU A 101 -12.35 -10.12 6.22
C LEU A 101 -11.05 -10.07 5.42
N ASP A 102 -10.96 -10.93 4.40
CA ASP A 102 -9.88 -10.87 3.42
C ASP A 102 -10.31 -10.00 2.23
N LEU A 103 -9.46 -9.04 1.85
CA LEU A 103 -9.61 -8.21 0.66
C LEU A 103 -8.50 -8.56 -0.33
N ILE A 104 -8.90 -9.14 -1.47
CA ILE A 104 -7.99 -9.45 -2.56
C ILE A 104 -7.82 -8.21 -3.45
N GLN A 105 -6.91 -7.32 -3.04
CA GLN A 105 -6.54 -6.10 -3.76
C GLN A 105 -5.04 -5.82 -3.60
N GLY A 106 -4.47 -5.09 -4.55
CA GLY A 106 -3.04 -4.75 -4.56
C GLY A 106 -2.81 -3.31 -4.13
N CYS A 107 -2.25 -2.50 -5.02
CA CYS A 107 -1.80 -1.14 -4.75
C CYS A 107 -2.91 -0.16 -4.29
N SER A 108 -4.17 -0.48 -4.57
CA SER A 108 -5.37 0.25 -4.10
C SER A 108 -6.00 -0.38 -2.84
N GLY A 109 -5.48 -1.48 -2.32
CA GLY A 109 -6.14 -2.28 -1.30
C GLY A 109 -6.24 -1.61 0.06
N PHE A 110 -5.24 -0.83 0.46
CA PHE A 110 -5.29 -0.16 1.77
C PHE A 110 -6.43 0.87 1.88
N PRO A 111 -6.65 1.81 0.94
CA PRO A 111 -7.78 2.74 1.06
C PRO A 111 -9.16 2.05 1.01
N TYR A 112 -9.29 0.91 0.30
CA TYR A 112 -10.48 0.05 0.40
C TYR A 112 -10.70 -0.44 1.83
N ALA A 113 -9.67 -1.06 2.43
CA ALA A 113 -9.73 -1.58 3.79
C ALA A 113 -9.99 -0.48 4.82
N PHE A 114 -9.30 0.66 4.67
CA PHE A 114 -9.40 1.80 5.58
C PHE A 114 -10.80 2.42 5.58
N THR A 115 -11.35 2.68 4.39
CA THR A 115 -12.73 3.20 4.25
C THR A 115 -13.75 2.20 4.80
N THR A 116 -13.56 0.91 4.56
CA THR A 116 -14.43 -0.15 5.07
C THR A 116 -14.40 -0.19 6.61
N ALA A 117 -13.21 -0.25 7.21
CA ALA A 117 -13.04 -0.31 8.65
C ALA A 117 -13.63 0.92 9.36
N VAL A 118 -13.34 2.14 8.87
CA VAL A 118 -13.85 3.38 9.45
C VAL A 118 -15.39 3.40 9.43
N ASN A 119 -16.01 3.01 8.31
CA ASN A 119 -17.47 2.95 8.23
C ASN A 119 -18.07 1.86 9.13
N LEU A 120 -17.46 0.69 9.24
CA LEU A 120 -17.95 -0.37 10.14
C LEU A 120 -17.85 0.02 11.62
N ILE A 121 -16.79 0.73 12.01
CA ILE A 121 -16.65 1.28 13.37
C ILE A 121 -17.70 2.38 13.63
N ASN A 122 -17.91 3.28 12.66
CA ASN A 122 -18.93 4.33 12.76
C ASN A 122 -20.35 3.77 12.91
N ASN A 123 -20.67 2.69 12.20
CA ASN A 123 -21.96 2.00 12.32
C ASN A 123 -22.09 1.14 13.58
N GLY A 124 -21.04 1.04 14.40
CA GLY A 124 -21.07 0.36 15.70
C GLY A 124 -20.96 -1.16 15.63
N LEU A 125 -20.56 -1.75 14.50
CA LEU A 125 -20.38 -3.20 14.38
C LEU A 125 -19.25 -3.70 15.29
N PHE A 126 -18.18 -2.92 15.41
CA PHE A 126 -17.06 -3.13 16.34
C PHE A 126 -16.41 -1.78 16.67
N LYS A 127 -15.60 -1.72 17.71
CA LYS A 127 -14.89 -0.50 18.15
C LYS A 127 -13.45 -0.44 17.66
N ASN A 128 -12.84 -1.60 17.44
CA ASN A 128 -11.42 -1.74 17.18
C ASN A 128 -11.17 -2.61 15.94
N CYS A 129 -10.36 -2.10 15.02
CA CYS A 129 -10.00 -2.81 13.79
C CYS A 129 -8.49 -2.85 13.58
N LEU A 130 -7.96 -4.04 13.36
CA LEU A 130 -6.61 -4.25 12.88
C LEU A 130 -6.66 -4.40 11.35
N ILE A 131 -6.14 -3.42 10.63
CA ILE A 131 -5.95 -3.51 9.18
C ILE A 131 -4.54 -3.99 8.94
N VAL A 132 -4.38 -5.08 8.20
CA VAL A 132 -3.07 -5.64 7.86
C VAL A 132 -2.98 -5.76 6.35
N THR A 133 -1.94 -5.19 5.78
CA THR A 133 -1.57 -5.41 4.36
C THR A 133 -0.31 -6.25 4.34
N SER A 134 -0.18 -7.18 3.39
CA SER A 134 1.08 -7.89 3.19
C SER A 134 1.21 -8.46 1.79
N GLU A 135 2.42 -8.33 1.23
CA GLU A 135 2.70 -8.72 -0.15
C GLU A 135 4.10 -9.34 -0.24
N THR A 136 4.20 -10.40 -1.06
CA THR A 136 5.46 -11.09 -1.39
C THR A 136 5.63 -11.21 -2.90
N TYR A 137 5.38 -10.11 -3.62
CA TYR A 137 5.43 -10.05 -5.08
C TYR A 137 6.76 -10.54 -5.66
N THR A 138 7.87 -10.34 -4.95
CA THR A 138 9.19 -10.71 -5.46
C THR A 138 9.36 -12.22 -5.65
N LYS A 139 8.52 -13.05 -5.01
CA LYS A 139 8.46 -14.50 -5.25
C LYS A 139 7.93 -14.88 -6.64
N TYR A 140 7.24 -13.96 -7.30
CA TYR A 140 6.71 -14.12 -8.65
C TYR A 140 7.46 -13.27 -9.67
N ILE A 141 8.65 -12.76 -9.36
CA ILE A 141 9.43 -11.96 -10.32
C ILE A 141 10.67 -12.74 -10.72
N ASP A 142 10.76 -13.10 -11.99
CA ASP A 142 11.95 -13.73 -12.53
C ASP A 142 13.17 -12.80 -12.50
N LYS A 143 14.39 -13.36 -12.36
CA LYS A 143 15.64 -12.59 -12.37
C LYS A 143 15.87 -11.90 -13.72
N ASP A 144 15.31 -12.44 -14.78
CA ASP A 144 15.39 -11.85 -16.12
C ASP A 144 14.30 -10.80 -16.37
N ASN A 145 13.33 -10.66 -15.46
CA ASN A 145 12.23 -9.69 -15.57
C ASN A 145 12.70 -8.28 -15.20
N ARG A 146 13.41 -7.63 -16.13
CA ARG A 146 13.99 -6.29 -15.94
C ARG A 146 13.00 -5.18 -15.67
N ALA A 147 11.71 -5.39 -16.00
CA ALA A 147 10.66 -4.41 -15.76
C ALA A 147 10.22 -4.39 -14.29
N CYS A 148 9.97 -5.55 -13.70
CA CYS A 148 9.42 -5.67 -12.34
C CYS A 148 10.51 -5.78 -11.26
N LEU A 149 11.63 -6.44 -11.57
CA LEU A 149 12.72 -6.73 -10.63
C LEU A 149 13.23 -5.52 -9.82
N PRO A 150 13.42 -4.32 -10.42
CA PRO A 150 13.93 -3.17 -9.69
C PRO A 150 12.85 -2.35 -8.96
N ILE A 151 11.58 -2.75 -9.04
CA ILE A 151 10.45 -1.94 -8.55
C ILE A 151 9.91 -2.48 -7.24
N PHE A 152 9.61 -3.78 -7.18
CA PHE A 152 8.81 -4.34 -6.10
C PHE A 152 9.65 -4.78 -4.90
N SER A 153 9.05 -4.59 -3.72
CA SER A 153 9.56 -5.03 -2.43
C SER A 153 8.49 -5.84 -1.69
N ASP A 154 8.94 -6.80 -0.90
CA ASP A 154 8.09 -7.55 0.01
C ASP A 154 7.99 -6.86 1.36
N ALA A 155 6.76 -6.68 1.85
CA ALA A 155 6.52 -6.06 3.15
C ALA A 155 5.16 -6.48 3.73
N ALA A 156 4.98 -6.13 5.00
CA ALA A 156 3.67 -6.01 5.60
C ALA A 156 3.56 -4.72 6.40
N SER A 157 2.33 -4.25 6.61
CA SER A 157 2.03 -3.17 7.53
C SER A 157 0.80 -3.50 8.35
N SER A 158 0.75 -3.04 9.59
CA SER A 158 -0.43 -3.11 10.43
C SER A 158 -0.80 -1.70 10.90
N ILE A 159 -2.08 -1.36 10.82
CA ILE A 159 -2.69 -0.14 11.34
C ILE A 159 -3.81 -0.54 12.30
N PHE A 160 -3.84 0.05 13.48
CA PHE A 160 -4.91 -0.14 14.46
C PHE A 160 -5.81 1.09 14.49
N LEU A 161 -7.10 0.86 14.25
CA LEU A 161 -8.15 1.87 14.37
C LEU A 161 -8.95 1.64 15.64
N ASN A 162 -9.20 2.72 16.37
CA ASN A 162 -9.97 2.75 17.60
C ASN A 162 -11.08 3.80 17.46
N LYS A 163 -12.30 3.45 17.89
CA LYS A 163 -13.45 4.37 17.90
C LYS A 163 -13.18 5.73 18.54
N LYS A 164 -12.30 5.80 19.54
CA LYS A 164 -11.96 7.04 20.27
C LYS A 164 -11.15 8.05 19.45
N SER A 165 -10.42 7.59 18.44
CA SER A 165 -9.53 8.40 17.60
C SER A 165 -9.74 8.05 16.12
N LEU A 166 -11.00 7.80 15.76
CA LEU A 166 -11.35 7.30 14.45
C LEU A 166 -11.31 8.45 13.44
N PRO A 167 -10.56 8.32 12.33
CA PRO A 167 -10.48 9.37 11.33
C PRO A 167 -11.85 9.68 10.71
N LYS A 168 -12.15 10.96 10.51
CA LYS A 168 -13.34 11.38 9.78
C LYS A 168 -13.09 11.23 8.28
N ILE A 169 -14.03 10.62 7.56
CA ILE A 169 -14.04 10.60 6.10
C ILE A 169 -14.78 11.83 5.60
N LEU A 170 -14.13 12.70 4.82
CA LEU A 170 -14.78 13.82 4.14
C LEU A 170 -15.34 13.38 2.79
N SER A 171 -14.59 12.57 2.06
CA SER A 171 -15.03 11.97 0.80
C SER A 171 -14.27 10.68 0.52
N SER A 172 -14.88 9.80 -0.27
CA SER A 172 -14.27 8.59 -0.80
C SER A 172 -14.60 8.42 -2.29
N PHE A 173 -13.69 7.78 -3.01
CA PHE A 173 -13.81 7.51 -4.43
C PHE A 173 -13.19 6.16 -4.76
N PHE A 174 -13.85 5.44 -5.66
CA PHE A 174 -13.47 4.11 -6.11
C PHE A 174 -13.64 4.07 -7.63
N LEU A 175 -12.69 3.42 -8.31
CA LEU A 175 -12.72 3.16 -9.74
C LEU A 175 -12.16 1.78 -10.00
N THR A 176 -12.87 1.03 -10.82
CA THR A 176 -12.46 -0.30 -11.29
C THR A 176 -12.61 -0.33 -12.80
N ASP A 177 -11.55 -0.74 -13.49
CA ASP A 177 -11.55 -1.02 -14.93
C ASP A 177 -10.88 -2.37 -15.21
N GLY A 178 -11.71 -3.41 -15.32
CA GLY A 178 -11.26 -4.77 -15.62
C GLY A 178 -10.63 -4.92 -17.01
N GLY A 179 -10.81 -3.96 -17.91
CA GLY A 179 -10.17 -3.96 -19.24
C GLY A 179 -8.64 -3.86 -19.19
N GLY A 180 -8.08 -3.46 -18.04
CA GLY A 180 -6.64 -3.40 -17.79
C GLY A 180 -6.00 -4.70 -17.31
N ALA A 181 -6.76 -5.79 -17.14
CA ALA A 181 -6.28 -7.02 -16.49
C ALA A 181 -4.99 -7.60 -17.10
N GLN A 182 -4.85 -7.55 -18.43
CA GLN A 182 -3.68 -8.05 -19.15
C GLN A 182 -2.42 -7.18 -18.96
N ASN A 183 -2.56 -5.96 -18.47
CA ASN A 183 -1.45 -5.01 -18.34
C ASN A 183 -0.67 -5.16 -17.03
N LEU A 184 -1.25 -5.80 -16.01
CA LEU A 184 -0.56 -6.12 -14.77
C LEU A 184 -1.19 -7.37 -14.15
N CYS A 185 -0.55 -8.52 -14.34
CA CYS A 185 -1.08 -9.82 -13.92
C CYS A 185 0.04 -10.85 -13.72
N LEU A 186 -0.32 -11.99 -13.14
CA LEU A 186 0.54 -13.16 -13.16
C LEU A 186 0.31 -13.93 -14.46
N LYS A 187 1.37 -14.11 -15.26
CA LYS A 187 1.38 -15.02 -16.41
C LYS A 187 1.98 -16.35 -15.99
N THR A 188 1.43 -17.45 -16.50
CA THR A 188 2.03 -18.77 -16.32
C THR A 188 2.86 -19.10 -17.54
N LYS A 189 4.15 -19.36 -17.36
CA LYS A 189 5.06 -19.87 -18.38
C LYS A 189 5.83 -21.05 -17.78
N ASP A 190 5.87 -22.19 -18.47
CA ASP A 190 6.57 -23.40 -18.03
C ASP A 190 6.21 -23.82 -16.59
N ASN A 191 4.91 -23.81 -16.27
CA ASN A 191 4.35 -24.08 -14.93
C ASN A 191 4.82 -23.13 -13.80
N LYS A 192 5.51 -22.03 -14.14
CA LYS A 192 5.93 -20.99 -13.22
C LYS A 192 5.10 -19.72 -13.42
N LYS A 193 4.61 -19.15 -12.33
CA LYS A 193 3.96 -17.83 -12.36
C LYS A 193 5.02 -16.73 -12.36
N ASP A 194 4.91 -15.78 -13.28
CA ASP A 194 5.75 -14.59 -13.38
C ASP A 194 4.89 -13.32 -13.49
N LEU A 195 5.31 -12.27 -12.79
CA LEU A 195 4.62 -10.99 -12.75
C LEU A 195 4.87 -10.23 -14.04
N PHE A 196 3.85 -10.12 -14.85
CA PHE A 196 3.88 -9.33 -16.07
C PHE A 196 3.36 -7.92 -15.81
N MET A 197 4.10 -6.91 -16.27
CA MET A 197 3.67 -5.51 -16.24
C MET A 197 3.93 -4.83 -17.59
N HIS A 198 2.88 -4.35 -18.23
CA HIS A 198 2.97 -3.44 -19.37
C HIS A 198 3.09 -1.99 -18.88
N GLY A 199 4.32 -1.59 -18.52
CA GLY A 199 4.61 -0.33 -17.81
C GLY A 199 3.97 0.91 -18.43
N THR A 200 3.98 1.05 -19.76
CA THR A 200 3.38 2.21 -20.46
C THR A 200 1.87 2.30 -20.25
N ASN A 201 1.17 1.16 -20.24
CA ASN A 201 -0.30 1.15 -20.08
C ASN A 201 -0.66 1.44 -18.62
N VAL A 202 0.07 0.84 -17.67
CA VAL A 202 -0.10 1.12 -16.24
C VAL A 202 0.18 2.59 -15.91
N PHE A 203 1.23 3.16 -16.51
CA PHE A 203 1.56 4.57 -16.38
C PHE A 203 0.44 5.46 -16.95
N THR A 204 -0.04 5.17 -18.15
CA THR A 204 -1.13 5.94 -18.81
C THR A 204 -2.39 5.94 -17.96
N PHE A 205 -2.85 4.76 -17.54
CA PHE A 205 -3.97 4.62 -16.62
C PHE A 205 -3.82 5.51 -15.39
N THR A 206 -2.64 5.47 -14.76
CA THR A 206 -2.37 6.19 -13.53
C THR A 206 -2.31 7.71 -13.75
N ALA A 207 -1.62 8.16 -14.81
CA ALA A 207 -1.44 9.56 -15.14
C ALA A 207 -2.75 10.25 -15.53
N GLU A 208 -3.76 9.50 -15.96
CA GLU A 208 -5.10 10.01 -16.28
C GLU A 208 -6.05 9.92 -15.09
N ASN A 209 -6.15 8.74 -14.46
CA ASN A 209 -7.20 8.46 -13.49
C ASN A 209 -6.91 9.01 -12.09
N VAL A 210 -5.64 9.16 -11.70
CA VAL A 210 -5.28 9.71 -10.38
C VAL A 210 -5.63 11.20 -10.26
N PRO A 211 -5.25 12.07 -11.23
CA PRO A 211 -5.71 13.46 -11.20
C PRO A 211 -7.23 13.59 -11.28
N TYR A 212 -7.89 12.79 -12.13
CA TYR A 212 -9.35 12.76 -12.21
C TYR A 212 -10.00 12.40 -10.86
N ALA A 213 -9.58 11.30 -10.23
CA ALA A 213 -10.10 10.86 -8.95
C ALA A 213 -9.82 11.89 -7.83
N THR A 214 -8.67 12.56 -7.88
CA THR A 214 -8.33 13.63 -6.93
C THR A 214 -9.33 14.78 -7.03
N ASN A 215 -9.62 15.24 -8.24
CA ASN A 215 -10.60 16.30 -8.45
C ASN A 215 -12.02 15.88 -8.01
N ARG A 216 -12.42 14.62 -8.26
CA ARG A 216 -13.71 14.08 -7.78
C ARG A 216 -13.79 14.02 -6.26
N LEU A 217 -12.69 13.68 -5.57
CA LEU A 217 -12.63 13.70 -4.11
C LEU A 217 -12.78 15.10 -3.54
N LEU A 218 -12.07 16.07 -4.13
CA LEU A 218 -12.13 17.49 -3.75
C LEU A 218 -13.53 18.06 -3.93
N GLU A 219 -14.16 17.81 -5.07
CA GLU A 219 -15.55 18.22 -5.37
C GLU A 219 -16.53 17.65 -4.35
N LYS A 220 -16.47 16.33 -4.06
CA LYS A 220 -17.34 15.68 -3.06
C LYS A 220 -17.15 16.23 -1.65
N ALA A 221 -15.94 16.66 -1.31
CA ALA A 221 -15.63 17.24 0.00
C ALA A 221 -15.89 18.75 0.05
N ASN A 222 -16.25 19.38 -1.08
CA ASN A 222 -16.31 20.84 -1.24
C ASN A 222 -15.01 21.54 -0.79
N LEU A 223 -13.87 20.99 -1.22
CA LEU A 223 -12.53 21.49 -0.93
C LEU A 223 -11.80 21.88 -2.21
N LYS A 224 -10.83 22.78 -2.08
CA LYS A 224 -9.83 23.05 -3.11
C LYS A 224 -8.54 22.29 -2.81
N ILE A 225 -7.68 22.16 -3.80
CA ILE A 225 -6.43 21.40 -3.65
C ILE A 225 -5.50 22.02 -2.59
N GLU A 226 -5.56 23.34 -2.40
CA GLU A 226 -4.78 24.07 -1.41
C GLU A 226 -5.19 23.76 0.04
N ASP A 227 -6.43 23.31 0.24
CA ASP A 227 -6.98 22.94 1.55
C ASP A 227 -6.36 21.64 2.07
N ILE A 228 -5.94 20.75 1.17
CA ILE A 228 -5.24 19.53 1.53
C ILE A 228 -3.85 19.87 2.06
N LYS A 229 -3.52 19.34 3.24
CA LYS A 229 -2.26 19.61 3.93
C LYS A 229 -1.20 18.55 3.67
N LEU A 230 -1.62 17.33 3.35
CA LEU A 230 -0.72 16.25 3.01
C LEU A 230 -1.36 15.30 1.99
N PHE A 231 -0.58 14.92 0.99
CA PHE A 231 -0.95 13.94 -0.03
C PHE A 231 -0.08 12.69 0.13
N ILE A 232 -0.74 11.54 0.32
CA ILE A 232 -0.09 10.24 0.40
C ILE A 232 -0.68 9.35 -0.70
N PHE A 233 0.05 9.29 -1.81
CA PHE A 233 -0.25 8.41 -2.92
C PHE A 233 0.48 7.07 -2.78
N HIS A 234 -0.04 6.04 -3.45
CA HIS A 234 0.69 4.78 -3.63
C HIS A 234 2.10 5.04 -4.19
N GLN A 235 3.11 4.48 -3.50
CA GLN A 235 4.52 4.68 -3.83
C GLN A 235 4.95 3.77 -4.99
N ALA A 236 4.52 4.12 -6.21
CA ALA A 236 4.68 3.28 -7.40
C ALA A 236 6.08 3.36 -8.05
N SER A 237 6.47 4.58 -8.42
CA SER A 237 7.79 4.97 -8.95
C SER A 237 7.90 6.50 -8.89
N THR A 238 9.12 7.04 -8.89
CA THR A 238 9.33 8.49 -8.91
C THR A 238 8.76 9.14 -10.18
N VAL A 239 8.88 8.52 -11.36
CA VAL A 239 8.27 9.06 -12.59
C VAL A 239 6.75 9.17 -12.47
N VAL A 240 6.08 8.14 -11.93
CA VAL A 240 4.62 8.17 -11.71
C VAL A 240 4.24 9.26 -10.71
N LEU A 241 4.90 9.28 -9.54
CA LEU A 241 4.61 10.23 -8.46
C LEU A 241 4.84 11.68 -8.89
N ASN A 242 5.94 11.96 -9.59
CA ASN A 242 6.22 13.29 -10.11
C ASN A 242 5.20 13.71 -11.17
N THR A 243 4.83 12.81 -12.08
CA THR A 243 3.81 13.09 -13.10
C THR A 243 2.47 13.48 -12.45
N ILE A 244 2.03 12.75 -11.43
CA ILE A 244 0.81 13.06 -10.68
C ILE A 244 0.93 14.43 -10.00
N ARG A 245 2.03 14.63 -9.27
CA ARG A 245 2.30 15.88 -8.52
C ARG A 245 2.30 17.09 -9.45
N ASP A 246 2.95 16.99 -10.60
CA ASP A 246 3.07 18.08 -11.57
C ASP A 246 1.73 18.40 -12.23
N LYS A 247 0.97 17.38 -12.66
CA LYS A 247 -0.38 17.56 -13.23
C LYS A 247 -1.33 18.23 -12.25
N LEU A 248 -1.24 17.87 -10.98
CA LEU A 248 -2.06 18.45 -9.91
C LEU A 248 -1.46 19.71 -9.30
N LYS A 249 -0.26 20.15 -9.72
CA LYS A 249 0.47 21.30 -9.17
C LYS A 249 0.62 21.25 -7.64
N ILE A 250 0.86 20.06 -7.10
CA ILE A 250 0.99 19.87 -5.64
C ILE A 250 2.38 20.36 -5.19
N PRO A 251 2.46 21.23 -4.16
CA PRO A 251 3.74 21.64 -3.57
C PRO A 251 4.51 20.45 -2.98
N LYS A 252 5.83 20.44 -3.16
CA LYS A 252 6.70 19.29 -2.78
C LYS A 252 6.60 18.96 -1.29
N GLU A 253 6.48 19.98 -0.45
CA GLU A 253 6.36 19.88 1.00
C GLU A 253 5.04 19.24 1.48
N LYS A 254 3.99 19.27 0.65
CA LYS A 254 2.71 18.60 0.92
C LYS A 254 2.64 17.19 0.34
N PHE A 255 3.67 16.74 -0.37
CA PHE A 255 3.65 15.46 -1.10
C PHE A 255 4.59 14.46 -0.44
N TYR A 256 4.05 13.40 0.17
CA TYR A 256 4.89 12.38 0.79
C TYR A 256 5.55 11.50 -0.27
N HIS A 257 6.88 11.36 -0.19
CA HIS A 257 7.70 10.59 -1.12
C HIS A 257 8.83 9.89 -0.36
N ASP A 258 8.86 8.57 -0.40
CA ASP A 258 9.89 7.74 0.26
C ASP A 258 10.13 6.43 -0.49
N ILE A 259 9.97 6.45 -1.81
CA ILE A 259 10.15 5.23 -2.61
C ILE A 259 11.61 4.81 -2.70
N GLU A 260 12.56 5.74 -2.52
CA GLU A 260 14.00 5.46 -2.61
C GLU A 260 14.45 4.40 -1.61
N SER A 261 13.93 4.47 -0.38
CA SER A 261 14.38 3.65 0.73
C SER A 261 13.74 2.27 0.79
N LEU A 262 12.61 2.06 0.10
CA LEU A 262 11.77 0.87 0.27
C LEU A 262 11.21 0.26 -1.02
N GLY A 263 11.28 0.93 -2.17
CA GLY A 263 10.66 0.47 -3.41
C GLY A 263 9.13 0.45 -3.34
N ASN A 264 8.52 -0.35 -4.21
CA ASN A 264 7.07 -0.53 -4.26
C ASN A 264 6.65 -1.75 -3.43
N THR A 265 6.10 -1.52 -2.25
CA THR A 265 5.56 -2.55 -1.35
C THR A 265 4.07 -2.86 -1.58
N VAL A 266 3.57 -2.55 -2.78
CA VAL A 266 2.21 -2.85 -3.25
C VAL A 266 1.17 -2.27 -2.28
N SER A 267 0.36 -3.10 -1.60
CA SER A 267 -0.70 -2.65 -0.70
C SER A 267 -0.16 -2.00 0.59
N SER A 268 1.09 -2.25 0.96
CA SER A 268 1.75 -1.69 2.15
C SER A 268 2.36 -0.30 1.95
N THR A 269 2.44 0.21 0.72
CA THR A 269 3.09 1.51 0.43
C THR A 269 2.50 2.67 1.22
N ILE A 270 1.16 2.80 1.20
CA ILE A 270 0.43 3.88 1.87
C ILE A 270 0.49 3.76 3.40
N PRO A 271 0.16 2.61 4.03
CA PRO A 271 0.24 2.50 5.48
C PRO A 271 1.67 2.67 6.01
N ILE A 272 2.71 2.19 5.30
CA ILE A 272 4.10 2.48 5.66
C ILE A 272 4.38 3.98 5.60
N ALA A 273 3.92 4.67 4.55
CA ALA A 273 4.06 6.12 4.43
C ALA A 273 3.36 6.88 5.57
N LEU A 274 2.13 6.48 5.95
CA LEU A 274 1.42 7.05 7.10
C LEU A 274 2.20 6.87 8.41
N ILE A 275 2.72 5.66 8.67
CA ILE A 275 3.49 5.36 9.89
C ILE A 275 4.78 6.18 9.93
N LYS A 276 5.48 6.30 8.82
CA LYS A 276 6.72 7.09 8.74
C LYS A 276 6.43 8.59 8.87
N ALA A 277 5.42 9.11 8.17
CA ALA A 277 4.99 10.50 8.30
C ALA A 277 4.58 10.85 9.74
N GLU A 278 3.92 9.94 10.46
CA GLU A 278 3.60 10.14 11.89
C GLU A 278 4.88 10.24 12.74
N LYS A 279 5.84 9.34 12.54
CA LYS A 279 7.15 9.38 13.25
C LYS A 279 7.93 10.66 12.95
N GLU A 280 7.82 11.15 11.73
CA GLU A 280 8.42 12.41 11.27
C GLU A 280 7.61 13.65 11.69
N LYS A 281 6.48 13.47 12.40
CA LYS A 281 5.56 14.56 12.81
C LYS A 281 5.02 15.37 11.62
N LYS A 282 4.87 14.73 10.46
CA LYS A 282 4.32 15.32 9.23
C LYS A 282 2.81 15.15 9.07
N ILE A 283 2.18 14.25 9.82
CA ILE A 283 0.72 14.12 9.80
C ILE A 283 0.11 15.37 10.45
N PRO A 284 -0.65 16.20 9.70
CA PRO A 284 -1.29 17.38 10.27
C PRO A 284 -2.51 16.96 11.11
N LYS A 285 -2.68 17.61 12.28
CA LYS A 285 -3.79 17.36 13.19
C LYS A 285 -5.02 18.13 12.75
N LYS A 286 -6.18 17.48 12.77
CA LYS A 286 -7.50 18.08 12.47
C LYS A 286 -7.58 18.78 11.12
N GLU A 287 -6.77 18.33 10.18
CA GLU A 287 -6.61 18.93 8.86
C GLU A 287 -6.77 17.87 7.75
N PRO A 288 -7.24 18.25 6.54
CA PRO A 288 -7.48 17.30 5.46
C PRO A 288 -6.19 16.67 4.91
N ILE A 289 -6.18 15.35 4.84
CA ILE A 289 -5.14 14.53 4.19
C ILE A 289 -5.79 13.72 3.08
N LEU A 290 -5.20 13.75 1.89
CA LEU A 290 -5.62 12.91 0.77
C LEU A 290 -4.78 11.63 0.73
N ILE A 291 -5.46 10.49 0.75
CA ILE A 291 -4.84 9.17 0.62
C ILE A 291 -5.41 8.49 -0.63
N MET A 292 -4.55 7.98 -1.51
CA MET A 292 -5.02 7.30 -2.72
C MET A 292 -4.06 6.22 -3.22
N GLY A 293 -4.61 5.03 -3.47
CA GLY A 293 -3.91 3.91 -4.06
C GLY A 293 -4.45 3.55 -5.43
N PHE A 294 -3.59 3.06 -6.31
CA PHE A 294 -3.88 2.78 -7.71
C PHE A 294 -2.94 1.69 -8.24
N GLY A 295 -3.44 0.81 -9.11
CA GLY A 295 -2.61 -0.21 -9.75
C GLY A 295 -3.42 -1.36 -10.32
N VAL A 296 -2.92 -2.59 -10.13
CA VAL A 296 -3.50 -3.85 -10.64
C VAL A 296 -5.01 -3.97 -10.40
N GLY A 297 -5.78 -4.20 -11.47
CA GLY A 297 -7.24 -4.40 -11.40
C GLY A 297 -8.10 -3.82 -12.53
N TYR A 298 -7.62 -2.92 -13.41
CA TYR A 298 -7.10 -1.66 -12.88
C TYR A 298 -8.02 -1.16 -11.78
N SER A 299 -7.43 -0.83 -10.64
CA SER A 299 -8.17 -0.48 -9.45
C SER A 299 -7.57 0.79 -8.88
N LEU A 300 -8.43 1.73 -8.51
CA LEU A 300 -8.07 2.96 -7.83
C LEU A 300 -9.05 3.21 -6.70
N SER A 301 -8.53 3.54 -5.53
CA SER A 301 -9.36 3.95 -4.40
C SER A 301 -8.65 5.02 -3.58
N GLY A 302 -9.42 5.94 -3.03
CA GLY A 302 -8.88 7.00 -2.20
C GLY A 302 -9.96 7.72 -1.42
N GLY A 303 -9.49 8.61 -0.54
CA GLY A 303 -10.35 9.44 0.27
C GLY A 303 -9.62 10.65 0.82
N ILE A 304 -10.40 11.61 1.28
CA ILE A 304 -9.92 12.73 2.08
C ILE A 304 -10.35 12.47 3.52
N PHE A 305 -9.38 12.48 4.43
CA PHE A 305 -9.55 12.11 5.83
C PHE A 305 -9.05 13.23 6.74
N ILE A 306 -9.67 13.34 7.93
CA ILE A 306 -9.18 14.17 9.03
C ILE A 306 -8.83 13.23 10.20
N PHE A 307 -7.61 13.35 10.71
CA PHE A 307 -7.12 12.63 11.88
C PHE A 307 -7.11 13.57 13.10
N ASP A 308 -7.47 13.06 14.28
CA ASP A 308 -7.55 13.83 15.55
C ASP A 308 -6.19 14.11 16.20
#